data_AF-A0A2A4Y3I9-F1
#
_entry.id   AF-A0A2A4Y3I9-F1
#
_cell.length_a   1.000
_cell.length_b   1.000
_cell.length_c   1.000
_cell.angle_alpha   90.00
_cell.angle_beta   90.00
_cell.angle_gamma   90.00
#
_symmetry.space_group_name_H-M   'P 1'
#
loop_
_entity.id
_entity.type
_entity.pdbx_description
1 polymer ?
#
loop_
_entity_poly.entity_id
_entity_poly.type
_entity_poly.pdbx_seq_one_letter_code
_entity_poly.pdbx_strand_id
1 'polypeptide(L)'
;MGKSNSSLTCKDVKNILVYLGFKKRVQKGSHEQWVKNSENHRFKVTVDCPKAPFSWDLIKSMASQAGSSKREFLKLHKAIKKHK
;
A
#
# COMPACT_ATOMS: atom_id res chain seq x y z
N MET A 1 -4.89 20.04 16.62
CA MET A 1 -4.27 18.76 16.19
C MET A 1 -3.65 18.95 14.81
N GLY A 2 -2.32 19.04 14.72
CA GLY A 2 -1.60 19.43 13.50
C GLY A 2 -1.72 18.39 12.38
N LYS A 3 -2.29 18.80 11.24
CA LYS A 3 -2.40 18.00 10.01
C LYS A 3 -1.06 17.98 9.27
N SER A 4 -0.29 16.91 9.40
CA SER A 4 0.75 16.60 8.41
C SER A 4 0.09 15.98 7.18
N ASN A 5 -0.11 16.82 6.16
CA ASN A 5 -0.67 16.51 4.84
C ASN A 5 0.24 15.56 4.02
N SER A 6 0.27 14.27 4.35
CA SER A 6 0.87 13.28 3.45
C SER A 6 0.05 12.00 3.43
N SER A 7 -1.19 12.13 2.96
CA SER A 7 -2.01 11.01 2.52
C SER A 7 -1.36 10.35 1.31
N LEU A 8 -1.11 9.04 1.36
CA LEU A 8 -0.51 8.30 0.26
C LEU A 8 -1.46 8.30 -0.95
N THR A 9 -0.92 8.47 -2.16
CA THR A 9 -1.70 8.32 -3.40
C THR A 9 -1.80 6.84 -3.78
N CYS A 10 -2.66 6.51 -4.76
CA CYS A 10 -2.71 5.15 -5.29
C CYS A 10 -1.34 4.72 -5.85
N LYS A 11 -0.62 5.63 -6.52
CA LYS A 11 0.71 5.35 -7.07
C LYS A 11 1.73 5.03 -5.97
N ASP A 12 1.68 5.76 -4.86
CA ASP A 12 2.60 5.54 -3.74
C ASP A 12 2.41 4.16 -3.11
N VAL A 13 1.15 3.77 -2.85
CA VAL A 13 0.83 2.45 -2.31
C VAL A 13 1.28 1.35 -3.27
N LYS A 14 1.03 1.48 -4.57
CA LYS A 14 1.50 0.52 -5.58
C LYS A 14 3.01 0.36 -5.57
N ASN A 15 3.76 1.46 -5.50
CA ASN A 15 5.23 1.41 -5.45
C ASN A 15 5.73 0.66 -4.19
N ILE A 16 5.10 0.91 -3.05
CA ILE A 16 5.42 0.20 -1.79
C ILE A 16 5.12 -1.29 -1.94
N LEU A 17 3.97 -1.65 -2.51
CA LEU A 17 3.58 -3.04 -2.71
C LEU A 17 4.53 -3.77 -3.66
N VAL A 18 4.93 -3.14 -4.77
CA VAL A 18 5.96 -3.67 -5.68
C VAL A 18 7.28 -3.88 -4.94
N TYR A 19 7.74 -2.89 -4.16
CA TYR A 19 8.97 -2.99 -3.36
C TYR A 19 8.91 -4.16 -2.34
N LEU A 20 7.74 -4.39 -1.75
CA LEU A 20 7.51 -5.52 -0.83
C LEU A 20 7.38 -6.88 -1.53
N GLY A 21 7.41 -6.91 -2.87
CA GLY A 21 7.30 -8.14 -3.67
C GLY A 21 5.87 -8.58 -3.98
N PHE A 22 4.87 -7.70 -3.81
CA PHE A 22 3.51 -7.99 -4.25
C PHE A 22 3.38 -7.87 -5.77
N LYS A 23 2.57 -8.73 -6.35
CA LYS A 23 2.21 -8.71 -7.78
C LYS A 23 0.74 -8.33 -7.92
N LYS A 24 0.44 -7.42 -8.84
CA LYS A 24 -0.93 -7.06 -9.21
C LYS A 24 -1.61 -8.28 -9.85
N ARG A 25 -2.82 -8.61 -9.41
CA ARG A 25 -3.67 -9.59 -10.10
C ARG A 25 -4.37 -8.89 -11.27
N VAL A 26 -4.44 -9.59 -12.40
CA VAL A 26 -5.25 -9.17 -13.54
C VAL A 26 -6.72 -9.22 -13.11
N GLN A 27 -7.43 -8.10 -13.21
CA GLN A 27 -8.87 -8.03 -12.94
C GLN A 27 -9.53 -6.87 -13.67
N LYS A 28 -10.85 -6.95 -13.81
CA LYS A 28 -11.70 -5.86 -14.31
C LYS A 28 -12.28 -5.10 -13.10
N GLY A 29 -12.07 -3.78 -13.02
CA GLY A 29 -12.61 -2.93 -11.95
C GLY A 29 -11.66 -1.82 -11.47
N SER A 30 -12.19 -0.90 -10.65
CA SER A 30 -11.47 0.27 -10.10
C SER A 30 -10.64 -0.03 -8.84
N HIS A 31 -11.03 -1.07 -8.10
CA HIS A 31 -10.22 -1.64 -7.02
C HIS A 31 -9.10 -2.45 -7.67
N GLU A 32 -7.91 -2.48 -7.07
CA GLU A 32 -6.81 -3.34 -7.49
C GLU A 32 -6.51 -4.37 -6.40
N GLN A 33 -6.29 -5.62 -6.79
CA GLN A 33 -5.89 -6.69 -5.89
C GLN A 33 -4.42 -7.00 -6.09
N TRP A 34 -3.66 -6.98 -5.01
CA TRP A 34 -2.23 -7.24 -4.98
C TRP A 34 -1.96 -8.44 -4.09
N VAL A 35 -1.12 -9.38 -4.54
CA VAL A 35 -0.83 -10.61 -3.80
C VAL A 35 0.65 -10.86 -3.66
N LYS A 36 1.04 -11.41 -2.51
CA LYS A 36 2.38 -11.92 -2.24
C LYS A 36 2.23 -13.31 -1.61
N ASN A 37 2.87 -14.29 -2.21
CA ASN A 37 2.95 -15.64 -1.63
C ASN A 37 4.26 -15.74 -0.85
N SER A 38 4.17 -16.14 0.41
CA SER A 38 5.26 -16.62 1.24
C SER A 38 5.12 -18.14 1.39
N GLU A 39 6.13 -18.82 1.90
CA GLU A 39 6.19 -20.28 2.04
C GLU A 39 4.93 -20.87 2.69
N ASN A 40 4.40 -20.20 3.73
CA ASN A 40 3.23 -20.67 4.48
C ASN A 40 2.05 -19.67 4.52
N HIS A 41 2.15 -18.53 3.82
CA HIS A 41 1.10 -17.50 3.91
C HIS A 41 0.91 -16.73 2.61
N ARG A 42 -0.34 -16.47 2.25
CA ARG A 42 -0.69 -15.61 1.11
C ARG A 42 -1.25 -14.29 1.61
N PHE A 43 -0.48 -13.23 1.38
CA PHE A 43 -0.94 -11.86 1.60
C PHE A 43 -1.76 -11.37 0.41
N LYS A 44 -2.85 -10.67 0.70
CA LYS A 44 -3.72 -10.03 -0.29
C LYS A 44 -4.07 -8.63 0.18
N VAL A 45 -3.71 -7.64 -0.62
CA VAL A 45 -3.98 -6.22 -0.38
C VAL A 45 -4.98 -5.73 -1.42
N THR A 46 -6.06 -5.10 -0.96
CA THR A 46 -7.01 -4.37 -1.83
C THR A 46 -6.65 -2.89 -1.83
N VAL A 47 -6.30 -2.36 -3.00
CA VAL A 47 -6.01 -0.94 -3.18
C VAL A 47 -7.20 -0.27 -3.87
N ASP A 48 -7.87 0.63 -3.15
CA ASP A 48 -9.07 1.32 -3.61
C ASP A 48 -8.70 2.66 -4.28
N CYS A 49 -8.12 2.62 -5.49
CA CYS A 49 -7.60 3.83 -6.15
C CYS A 49 -8.56 5.04 -6.18
N PRO A 50 -9.89 4.89 -6.39
CA PRO A 50 -10.83 6.01 -6.34
C PRO A 50 -10.86 6.77 -5.01
N LYS A 51 -10.47 6.13 -3.90
CA LYS A 51 -10.37 6.77 -2.58
C LYS A 51 -9.01 7.42 -2.31
N ALA A 52 -8.13 7.49 -3.31
CA ALA A 52 -6.90 8.24 -3.19
C ALA A 52 -7.19 9.76 -3.26
N PRO A 53 -6.47 10.60 -2.50
CA PRO A 53 -5.43 10.25 -1.53
C PRO A 53 -6.02 9.63 -0.26
N PHE A 54 -5.36 8.59 0.26
CA PHE A 54 -5.96 7.73 1.28
C PHE A 54 -5.98 8.35 2.67
N SER A 55 -7.05 8.07 3.43
CA SER A 55 -7.12 8.37 4.86
C SER A 55 -6.13 7.51 5.66
N TRP A 56 -5.82 7.94 6.89
CA TRP A 56 -4.96 7.17 7.79
C TRP A 56 -5.48 5.77 8.09
N ASP A 57 -6.81 5.61 8.16
CA ASP A 57 -7.45 4.32 8.41
C ASP A 57 -7.32 3.38 7.21
N LEU A 58 -7.47 3.90 6.00
CA LEU A 58 -7.23 3.12 4.78
C LEU A 58 -5.77 2.71 4.65
N ILE A 59 -4.82 3.61 4.96
CA ILE A 59 -3.39 3.27 4.96
C ILE A 59 -3.10 2.19 6.01
N LYS A 60 -3.66 2.33 7.23
CA LYS A 60 -3.51 1.32 8.29
C LYS A 60 -4.08 -0.04 7.86
N SER A 61 -5.25 -0.04 7.23
CA SER A 61 -5.91 -1.25 6.72
C SER A 61 -5.07 -1.93 5.63
N MET A 62 -4.60 -1.17 4.63
CA MET A 62 -3.74 -1.72 3.56
C MET A 62 -2.39 -2.22 4.09
N ALA A 63 -1.76 -1.51 5.03
CA ALA A 63 -0.52 -1.95 5.66
C ALA A 63 -0.75 -3.27 6.42
N SER A 64 -1.84 -3.37 7.19
CA SER A 64 -2.20 -4.59 7.92
C SER A 64 -2.41 -5.78 6.98
N GLN A 65 -3.08 -5.57 5.84
CA GLN A 65 -3.25 -6.59 4.80
C GLN A 65 -1.92 -7.03 4.18
N ALA A 66 -0.94 -6.12 4.15
CA ALA A 66 0.41 -6.40 3.66
C ALA A 66 1.30 -7.09 4.72
N GLY A 67 0.81 -7.28 5.94
CA GLY A 67 1.60 -7.80 7.07
C GLY A 67 2.55 -6.78 7.70
N SER A 68 2.34 -5.47 7.47
CA SER A 68 3.19 -4.39 7.98
C SER A 68 2.40 -3.41 8.85
N SER A 69 3.13 -2.62 9.64
CA SER A 69 2.51 -1.51 10.37
C SER A 69 2.34 -0.26 9.49
N LYS A 70 1.38 0.62 9.85
CA LYS A 70 1.23 1.95 9.21
C LYS A 70 2.56 2.72 9.18
N ARG A 71 3.31 2.70 10.29
CA ARG A 71 4.58 3.44 10.42
C ARG A 71 5.63 2.91 9.45
N GLU A 72 5.73 1.60 9.32
CA GLU A 72 6.63 0.93 8.39
C GLU A 72 6.28 1.25 6.94
N PHE A 73 5.00 1.22 6.58
CA PHE A 73 4.51 1.62 5.26
C PHE A 73 4.93 3.04 4.87
N LEU A 74 4.82 4.00 5.79
CA LEU A 74 5.25 5.37 5.58
C LEU A 74 6.77 5.51 5.51
N LYS A 75 7.51 4.71 6.28
CA LYS A 75 8.98 4.68 6.23
C LYS A 75 9.45 4.17 4.86
N LEU A 76 8.84 3.10 4.35
CA LEU A 76 9.10 2.55 3.02
C LEU A 76 8.79 3.58 1.93
N HIS A 77 7.64 4.27 2.02
CA HIS A 77 7.31 5.34 1.09
C HIS A 77 8.42 6.40 1.01
N LYS A 78 8.87 6.91 2.17
CA LYS A 78 9.94 7.91 2.25
C LYS A 78 11.27 7.38 1.72
N ALA A 79 11.62 6.13 2.04
CA ALA A 79 12.84 5.50 1.55
C ALA A 79 12.84 5.37 0.02
N ILE A 80 11.75 4.87 -0.57
CA ILE A 80 11.59 4.74 -2.03
C ILE A 80 11.67 6.11 -2.72
N LYS A 81 11.06 7.15 -2.13
CA LYS A 81 11.08 8.51 -2.69
C LYS A 81 12.46 9.18 -2.65
N LYS A 82 13.32 8.81 -1.70
CA LYS A 82 14.66 9.39 -1.53
C LYS A 82 15.67 8.87 -2.57
N HIS A 83 15.42 7.70 -3.14
CA HIS A 83 16.30 7.03 -4.10
C HIS A 83 15.82 7.14 -5.55
N LYS A 84 14.95 8.10 -5.84
CA LYS A 84 14.36 8.34 -7.16
C LYS A 84 14.59 9.79 -7.58
#